data_AF-A0A963C4R2-F1
#
_entry.id   AF-A0A963C4R2-F1
#
_cell.length_a   1.000
_cell.length_b   1.000
_cell.length_c   1.000
_cell.angle_alpha   90.00
_cell.angle_beta   90.00
_cell.angle_gamma   90.00
#
_symmetry.space_group_name_H-M   'P 1'
#
loop_
_entity.id
_entity.type
_entity.pdbx_description
1 polymer ?
#
loop_
_entity_poly.entity_id
_entity_poly.type
_entity_poly.pdbx_seq_one_letter_code
_entity_poly.pdbx_strand_id
1 'polypeptide(L)'
;MSPVVSTKPYMLRALYEWCADQGLTPYISVQVDAQTLVPRQFVRDGQIVLNLGADAVQNLHMGNDLITCQARFGGVAQSLSIPIGNVAAIYARE
;
A
#
# COMPACT_ATOMS: atom_id res chain seq x y z
N MET A 1 -25.72 -17.56 -1.19
CA MET A 1 -24.35 -17.49 -1.75
C MET A 1 -23.64 -16.36 -1.04
N SER A 2 -22.46 -16.60 -0.47
CA SER A 2 -21.64 -15.54 0.11
C SER A 2 -21.29 -14.52 -0.99
N PRO A 3 -21.23 -13.21 -0.67
CA PRO A 3 -20.88 -12.20 -1.67
C PRO A 3 -19.51 -12.52 -2.28
N VAL A 4 -19.40 -12.36 -3.60
CA VAL A 4 -18.13 -12.53 -4.31
C VAL A 4 -17.15 -11.48 -3.80
N VAL A 5 -16.00 -11.93 -3.30
CA VAL A 5 -14.94 -11.05 -2.80
C VAL A 5 -14.25 -10.39 -3.99
N SER A 6 -13.89 -9.10 -3.84
CA SER A 6 -13.14 -8.38 -4.87
C SER A 6 -11.84 -9.11 -5.24
N THR A 7 -11.49 -9.14 -6.53
CA THR A 7 -10.21 -9.68 -7.01
C THR A 7 -9.03 -8.76 -6.73
N LYS A 8 -9.30 -7.47 -6.47
CA LYS A 8 -8.29 -6.43 -6.25
C LYS A 8 -7.21 -6.80 -5.22
N PRO A 9 -7.51 -7.21 -3.97
CA PRO A 9 -6.47 -7.55 -2.99
C PRO A 9 -5.58 -8.71 -3.44
N TYR A 10 -6.12 -9.67 -4.20
CA TYR A 10 -5.36 -10.80 -4.75
C TYR A 10 -4.39 -10.34 -5.85
N MET A 11 -4.86 -9.49 -6.76
CA MET A 11 -4.01 -8.92 -7.81
C MET A 11 -2.91 -8.02 -7.23
N LEU A 12 -3.21 -7.24 -6.18
CA LEU A 12 -2.21 -6.43 -5.49
C LEU A 12 -1.09 -7.30 -4.89
N ARG A 13 -1.44 -8.41 -4.23
CA ARG A 13 -0.44 -9.36 -3.71
C ARG A 13 0.38 -10.01 -4.81
N ALA A 14 -0.27 -10.46 -5.89
CA ALA A 14 0.43 -11.08 -7.02
C ALA A 14 1.44 -10.13 -7.67
N LEU A 15 1.08 -8.85 -7.86
CA LEU A 15 1.98 -7.85 -8.42
C LEU A 15 3.10 -7.46 -7.44
N TYR A 16 2.82 -7.42 -6.14
CA TYR A 16 3.84 -7.23 -5.11
C TYR A 16 4.87 -8.37 -5.13
N GLU A 17 4.40 -9.62 -5.14
CA GLU A 17 5.24 -10.82 -5.18
C GLU A 17 6.09 -10.84 -6.45
N TRP A 18 5.48 -10.54 -7.61
CA TRP A 18 6.22 -10.38 -8.85
C TRP A 18 7.31 -9.30 -8.77
N CYS A 19 7.03 -8.13 -8.17
CA CYS A 19 8.07 -7.11 -7.96
C CYS A 19 9.22 -7.65 -7.11
N ALA A 20 8.91 -8.32 -5.99
CA ALA A 20 9.90 -8.87 -5.08
C ALA A 20 10.78 -9.93 -5.77
N ASP A 21 10.18 -10.85 -6.53
CA ASP A 21 10.88 -11.90 -7.27
C ASP A 21 11.82 -11.34 -8.34
N GLN A 22 11.46 -10.20 -8.92
CA GLN A 22 12.29 -9.51 -9.93
C GLN A 22 13.31 -8.55 -9.30
N GLY A 23 13.36 -8.43 -7.97
CA GLY A 23 14.23 -7.46 -7.30
C GLY A 23 13.84 -5.99 -7.56
N LEU A 24 12.58 -5.75 -7.91
CA LEU A 24 12.00 -4.43 -8.16
C LEU A 24 11.38 -3.84 -6.90
N THR A 25 11.20 -2.53 -6.86
CA THR A 25 10.64 -1.83 -5.70
C THR A 25 9.14 -1.60 -5.88
N PRO A 26 8.25 -2.30 -5.15
CA PRO A 26 6.82 -2.13 -5.29
C PRO A 26 6.35 -0.80 -4.68
N TYR A 27 5.67 0.00 -5.49
CA TYR A 27 5.05 1.27 -5.10
C TYR A 27 3.54 1.18 -5.26
N ILE A 28 2.79 1.78 -4.33
CA ILE A 28 1.34 1.94 -4.46
C ILE A 28 0.96 3.42 -4.54
N SER A 29 0.02 3.75 -5.42
CA SER A 29 -0.69 5.03 -5.39
C SER A 29 -2.00 4.86 -4.62
N VAL A 30 -2.27 5.77 -3.69
CA VAL A 30 -3.40 5.69 -2.76
C VAL A 30 -4.19 6.99 -2.78
N GLN A 31 -5.50 6.89 -2.98
CA GLN A 31 -6.45 7.97 -2.72
C GLN A 31 -6.68 8.07 -1.21
N VAL A 32 -6.55 9.26 -0.64
CA VAL A 32 -6.59 9.46 0.81
C VAL A 32 -7.93 10.06 1.20
N ASP A 33 -8.69 9.33 2.01
CA ASP A 33 -9.97 9.74 2.58
C ASP A 33 -9.93 9.72 4.12
N ALA A 34 -11.10 9.74 4.78
CA ALA A 34 -11.20 9.68 6.24
C ALA A 34 -10.82 8.31 6.85
N GLN A 35 -10.88 7.21 6.08
CA GLN A 35 -10.56 5.85 6.54
C GLN A 35 -9.09 5.48 6.33
N THR A 36 -8.35 6.32 5.58
CA THR A 36 -6.94 6.13 5.30
C THR A 36 -6.08 6.71 6.44
N LEU A 37 -5.27 5.85 7.08
CA LEU A 37 -4.29 6.25 8.08
C LEU A 37 -2.90 6.36 7.43
N VAL A 38 -2.53 7.60 7.12
CA VAL A 38 -1.21 8.00 6.62
C VAL A 38 -0.87 9.39 7.19
N PRO A 39 0.40 9.80 7.28
CA PRO A 39 0.72 11.14 7.78
C PRO A 39 0.31 12.19 6.75
N ARG A 40 -0.74 12.96 7.08
CA ARG A 40 -1.46 13.85 6.16
C ARG A 40 -0.59 14.91 5.51
N GLN A 41 0.50 15.32 6.16
CA GLN A 41 1.46 16.30 5.61
C GLN A 41 2.19 15.84 4.35
N PHE A 42 2.20 14.54 4.03
CA PHE A 42 2.79 14.01 2.79
C PHE A 42 1.76 13.77 1.68
N VAL A 43 0.49 14.04 1.94
CA VAL A 43 -0.60 13.91 0.97
C VAL A 43 -0.60 15.12 0.05
N ARG A 44 -0.67 14.89 -1.26
CA ARG A 44 -0.73 15.93 -2.30
C ARG A 44 -1.91 15.64 -3.21
N ASP A 45 -2.76 16.64 -3.42
CA ASP A 45 -3.96 16.53 -4.27
C ASP A 45 -4.85 15.33 -3.93
N GLY A 46 -5.00 15.06 -2.62
CA GLY A 46 -5.78 13.93 -2.11
C GLY A 46 -5.12 12.56 -2.29
N GLN A 47 -3.86 12.50 -2.74
CA GLN A 47 -3.14 11.26 -3.02
C GLN A 47 -1.84 11.15 -2.24
N ILE A 48 -1.40 9.91 -2.02
CA ILE A 48 -0.08 9.59 -1.52
C ILE A 48 0.49 8.39 -2.28
N VAL A 49 1.78 8.44 -2.57
CA VAL A 49 2.52 7.32 -3.13
C VAL A 49 3.36 6.71 -2.01
N LEU A 50 3.25 5.41 -1.81
CA LEU A 50 3.93 4.67 -0.75
C LEU A 50 4.88 3.64 -1.36
N ASN A 51 6.12 3.64 -0.88
CA ASN A 51 7.08 2.58 -1.14
C ASN A 51 6.78 1.40 -0.21
N LEU A 52 6.50 0.22 -0.78
CA LEU A 52 6.27 -1.02 -0.04
C LEU A 52 7.45 -2.00 -0.11
N GLY A 53 8.58 -1.60 -0.68
CA GLY A 53 9.79 -2.43 -0.71
C GLY A 53 10.20 -2.87 0.70
N ALA A 54 10.77 -4.06 0.81
CA ALA A 54 11.09 -4.70 2.09
C ALA A 54 12.00 -3.83 2.99
N ASP A 55 12.84 -2.98 2.41
CA ASP A 55 13.71 -2.05 3.15
C ASP A 55 13.00 -0.78 3.63
N ALA A 56 11.84 -0.46 3.03
CA ALA A 56 11.09 0.78 3.30
C ALA A 56 10.01 0.60 4.37
N VAL A 57 9.51 -0.61 4.56
CA VAL A 57 8.38 -0.91 5.45
C VAL A 57 8.68 -2.11 6.36
N GLN A 58 8.04 -2.12 7.53
CA GLN A 58 8.06 -3.24 8.48
C GLN A 58 6.66 -3.76 8.71
N ASN A 59 6.56 -5.05 9.07
CA ASN A 59 5.30 -5.75 9.35
C ASN A 59 4.23 -5.51 8.27
N LEU A 60 4.63 -5.60 7.00
CA LEU A 60 3.70 -5.48 5.88
C LEU A 60 2.69 -6.62 5.92
N HIS A 61 1.41 -6.26 6.01
CA HIS A 61 0.28 -7.18 5.88
C HIS A 61 -0.65 -6.69 4.76
N MET A 62 -0.79 -7.50 3.72
CA MET A 62 -1.69 -7.22 2.59
C MET A 62 -2.95 -8.09 2.71
N GLY A 63 -3.89 -7.66 3.56
CA GLY A 63 -5.17 -8.33 3.78
C GLY A 63 -6.17 -8.13 2.63
N ASN A 64 -7.38 -8.68 2.79
CA ASN A 64 -8.45 -8.49 1.81
C ASN A 64 -9.16 -7.12 1.93
N ASP A 65 -9.13 -6.52 3.12
CA ASP A 65 -9.79 -5.23 3.38
C ASP A 65 -8.79 -4.08 3.54
N LEU A 66 -7.61 -4.37 4.12
CA LEU A 66 -6.60 -3.38 4.47
C LEU A 66 -5.20 -3.84 4.05
N ILE A 67 -4.36 -2.89 3.65
CA ILE A 67 -2.90 -2.99 3.71
C ILE A 67 -2.44 -2.26 4.96
N THR A 68 -1.67 -2.91 5.81
CA THR A 68 -1.05 -2.28 7.00
C THR A 68 0.45 -2.49 7.01
N CYS A 69 1.19 -1.52 7.51
CA CYS A 69 2.63 -1.59 7.70
C CYS A 69 3.11 -0.47 8.63
N GLN A 70 4.38 -0.50 9.02
CA GLN A 70 5.07 0.65 9.58
C GLN A 70 6.10 1.17 8.59
N ALA A 71 6.14 2.49 8.40
CA ALA A 71 7.10 3.15 7.51
C ALA A 71 7.68 4.39 8.18
N ARG A 72 8.84 4.86 7.72
CA ARG A 72 9.47 6.08 8.24
C ARG A 72 9.22 7.27 7.32
N PHE A 73 8.71 8.34 7.89
CA PHE A 73 8.51 9.62 7.20
C PHE A 73 9.37 10.68 7.88
N GLY A 74 10.34 11.26 7.16
CA GLY A 74 11.31 12.19 7.77
C GLY A 74 12.07 11.58 8.95
N GLY A 75 12.34 10.27 8.91
CA GLY A 75 12.99 9.53 10.00
C GLY A 75 12.07 9.11 11.15
N VAL A 76 10.82 9.57 11.20
CA VAL A 76 9.84 9.20 12.25
C VAL A 76 9.02 8.00 11.81
N ALA A 77 8.96 6.96 12.65
CA ALA A 77 8.13 5.77 12.40
C ALA A 77 6.64 6.10 12.52
N GLN A 78 5.85 5.61 11.56
CA GLN A 78 4.41 5.83 11.45
C GLN A 78 3.72 4.52 11.11
N SER A 79 2.60 4.24 11.78
CA SER A 79 1.73 3.12 11.40
C SER A 79 0.81 3.55 10.28
N LEU A 80 0.75 2.74 9.22
CA LEU A 80 -0.10 2.96 8.06
C LEU A 80 -1.24 1.94 8.01
N SER A 81 -2.42 2.39 7.60
CA SER A 81 -3.57 1.54 7.30
C SER A 81 -4.30 2.08 6.08
N ILE A 82 -4.35 1.28 5.03
CA ILE A 82 -4.87 1.67 3.72
C ILE A 82 -6.00 0.71 3.33
N PRO A 83 -7.25 1.19 3.19
CA PRO A 83 -8.32 0.41 2.58
C PRO A 83 -7.96 -0.05 1.16
N ILE A 84 -8.23 -1.31 0.83
CA ILE A 84 -7.97 -1.86 -0.50
C ILE A 84 -8.74 -1.09 -1.59
N GLY A 85 -9.91 -0.57 -1.26
CA GLY A 85 -10.69 0.32 -2.11
C GLY A 85 -9.90 1.54 -2.59
N ASN A 86 -9.00 2.05 -1.74
CA ASN A 86 -8.29 3.31 -1.93
C ASN A 86 -6.98 3.17 -2.70
N VAL A 87 -6.49 1.94 -2.91
CA VAL A 87 -5.31 1.69 -3.74
C VAL A 87 -5.66 1.91 -5.21
N ALA A 88 -5.16 2.98 -5.81
CA ALA A 88 -5.40 3.29 -7.22
C ALA A 88 -4.57 2.40 -8.15
N ALA A 89 -3.32 2.12 -7.78
CA ALA A 89 -2.41 1.29 -8.57
C ALA A 89 -1.30 0.69 -7.70
N ILE A 90 -0.71 -0.41 -8.18
CA ILE A 90 0.58 -0.94 -7.75
C ILE A 90 1.48 -1.07 -8.98
N TYR A 91 2.76 -0.70 -8.86
CA TYR A 91 3.74 -0.74 -9.94
C TYR A 91 5.17 -0.85 -9.40
N ALA A 92 6.10 -1.31 -10.23
CA ALA A 92 7.53 -1.21 -9.96
C ALA A 92 8.00 0.23 -10.20
N ARG A 93 8.83 0.78 -9.31
CA ARG A 93 9.32 2.17 -9.42
C ARG A 93 10.30 2.36 -10.58
N GLU A 94 11.11 1.34 -10.84
CA GLU A 94 12.18 1.31 -11.85
C GLU A 94 11.67 1.65 -13.26
#